data_AF-A0A2V9B4N3-F1
#
_entry.id   AF-A0A2V9B4N3-F1
#
_cell.length_a   1.000
_cell.length_b   1.000
_cell.length_c   1.000
_cell.angle_alpha   90.00
_cell.angle_beta   90.00
_cell.angle_gamma   90.00
#
_symmetry.space_group_name_H-M   'P 1'
#
loop_
_entity.id
_entity.type
_entity.pdbx_description
1 polymer ?
#
loop_
_entity_poly.entity_id
_entity_poly.type
_entity_poly.pdbx_seq_one_letter_code
_entity_poly.pdbx_strand_id
1 'polypeptide(L)'
;MGWAEIRHPFHPLRGQRFAVLKKRRIAGNDTLILRGLDCGTFSVALEWTDWADPSSGDSLKLPLRRLDAESLLALVTLLEQLPQRSTEKG
;
A
#
# COMPACT_ATOMS: atom_id res chain seq x y z
N MET A 1 -3.25 -17.69 -17.50
CA MET A 1 -3.19 -16.44 -16.70
C MET A 1 -3.99 -15.38 -17.43
N GLY A 2 -4.95 -14.76 -16.75
CA GLY A 2 -5.96 -13.87 -17.34
C GLY A 2 -5.66 -12.39 -17.10
N TRP A 3 -6.70 -11.66 -16.71
CA TRP A 3 -6.63 -10.23 -16.41
C TRP A 3 -6.85 -10.01 -14.91
N ALA A 4 -6.18 -9.01 -14.37
CA ALA A 4 -6.39 -8.53 -13.01
C ALA A 4 -6.83 -7.06 -13.04
N GLU A 5 -7.86 -6.74 -12.26
CA GLU A 5 -8.30 -5.37 -12.01
C GLU A 5 -7.68 -4.85 -10.73
N ILE A 6 -7.16 -3.63 -10.77
CA ILE A 6 -6.61 -2.99 -9.57
C ILE A 6 -7.76 -2.37 -8.77
N ARG A 7 -7.96 -2.79 -7.52
CA ARG A 7 -9.07 -2.35 -6.65
C ARG A 7 -8.65 -1.45 -5.50
N HIS A 8 -7.37 -1.45 -5.15
CA HIS A 8 -6.86 -0.70 -3.99
C HIS A 8 -7.14 0.81 -4.10
N PRO A 9 -7.70 1.46 -3.06
CA PRO A 9 -8.21 2.84 -3.12
C PRO A 9 -7.16 3.89 -3.46
N PHE A 10 -5.89 3.64 -3.12
CA PHE A 10 -4.79 4.60 -3.31
C PHE A 10 -3.90 4.31 -4.52
N HIS A 11 -4.25 3.32 -5.35
CA HIS A 11 -3.47 3.03 -6.55
C HIS A 11 -3.90 3.94 -7.71
N PRO A 12 -2.97 4.64 -8.41
CA PRO A 12 -3.32 5.57 -9.50
C PRO A 12 -4.13 4.93 -10.63
N LEU A 13 -3.87 3.65 -10.91
CA LEU A 13 -4.54 2.86 -11.95
C LEU A 13 -5.75 2.05 -11.43
N ARG A 14 -6.33 2.45 -10.30
CA ARG A 14 -7.52 1.78 -9.75
C ARG A 14 -8.67 1.74 -10.78
N GLY A 15 -9.36 0.60 -10.85
CA GLY A 15 -10.44 0.33 -11.79
C GLY A 15 -9.96 -0.11 -13.18
N GLN A 16 -8.65 -0.06 -13.45
CA GLN A 16 -8.09 -0.53 -14.72
C GLN A 16 -7.70 -2.01 -14.65
N ARG A 17 -7.76 -2.67 -15.81
CA ARG A 17 -7.46 -4.09 -15.97
C ARG A 17 -6.20 -4.29 -16.79
N PHE A 18 -5.33 -5.19 -16.33
CA PHE A 18 -4.06 -5.50 -17.01
C PHE A 18 -3.88 -7.01 -17.17
N ALA A 19 -3.20 -7.40 -18.25
CA ALA A 19 -2.87 -8.79 -18.51
C ALA A 19 -1.84 -9.28 -17.49
N VAL A 20 -2.13 -10.39 -16.83
CA VAL A 20 -1.23 -11.02 -15.86
C VAL A 20 -0.21 -11.86 -16.60
N LEU A 21 1.06 -11.51 -16.45
CA LEU A 21 2.18 -12.22 -17.08
C LEU A 21 2.75 -13.29 -16.15
N LYS A 22 2.82 -13.00 -14.83
CA LYS A 22 3.39 -13.91 -13.84
C LYS A 22 2.89 -13.62 -12.43
N LYS A 23 2.79 -14.66 -11.60
CA LYS A 23 2.68 -14.54 -10.13
C LYS A 23 4.04 -14.86 -9.49
N ARG A 24 4.46 -14.08 -8.50
CA ARG A 24 5.67 -14.31 -7.69
C ARG A 24 5.43 -13.92 -6.24
N ARG A 25 6.30 -14.37 -5.34
CA ARG A 25 6.30 -13.96 -3.93
C ARG A 25 7.58 -13.19 -3.62
N ILE A 26 7.48 -11.98 -3.07
CA ILE A 26 8.60 -11.10 -2.74
C ILE A 26 8.49 -10.72 -1.25
N ALA A 27 9.54 -10.98 -0.47
CA ALA A 27 9.56 -10.67 0.97
C ALA A 27 8.31 -11.17 1.73
N GLY A 28 7.77 -12.33 1.34
CA GLY A 28 6.54 -12.90 1.92
C GLY A 28 5.24 -12.49 1.22
N ASN A 29 5.25 -11.43 0.40
CA ASN A 29 4.04 -10.88 -0.23
C ASN A 29 3.82 -11.44 -1.64
N ASP A 30 2.61 -11.92 -1.91
CA ASP A 30 2.20 -12.33 -3.25
C ASP A 30 2.05 -11.11 -4.16
N THR A 31 2.70 -11.15 -5.32
CA THR A 31 2.79 -10.05 -6.29
C THR A 31 2.49 -10.56 -7.70
N LEU A 32 1.75 -9.77 -8.47
CA LEU A 32 1.48 -9.99 -9.90
C LEU A 32 2.39 -9.11 -10.75
N ILE A 33 2.95 -9.69 -11.81
CA ILE A 33 3.61 -8.96 -12.89
C ILE A 33 2.57 -8.71 -13.98
N LEU A 34 2.29 -7.44 -14.26
CA LEU A 34 1.27 -6.98 -15.19
C LEU A 34 1.93 -6.35 -16.42
N ARG A 35 1.30 -6.51 -17.59
CA ARG A 35 1.70 -5.79 -18.81
C ARG A 35 1.30 -4.31 -18.69
N GLY A 36 2.24 -3.39 -18.92
CA GLY A 36 1.97 -1.95 -18.96
C GLY A 36 1.17 -1.52 -20.20
N LEU A 37 0.55 -0.34 -20.15
CA LEU A 37 -0.25 0.22 -21.25
C LEU A 37 0.62 0.62 -22.45
N ASP A 38 1.68 1.40 -22.22
CA ASP A 38 2.48 1.99 -23.31
C ASP A 38 3.66 1.10 -23.70
N CYS A 39 4.42 0.61 -22.71
CA CYS A 39 5.45 -0.41 -22.87
C CYS A 39 5.92 -0.93 -21.50
N GLY A 40 6.43 -2.15 -21.46
CA GLY A 40 7.04 -2.74 -20.25
C GLY A 40 6.09 -3.52 -19.35
N THR A 41 6.56 -3.77 -18.12
CA THR A 41 5.83 -4.52 -17.10
C THR A 41 5.96 -3.81 -15.76
N PHE A 42 4.96 -3.99 -14.90
CA PHE A 42 4.97 -3.46 -13.55
C PHE A 42 4.47 -4.50 -12.55
N SER A 43 4.79 -4.31 -11.28
CA SER A 43 4.40 -5.22 -10.20
C SER A 43 3.30 -4.60 -9.35
N VAL A 44 2.28 -5.38 -9.01
CA VAL A 44 1.21 -4.99 -8.07
C VAL A 44 1.00 -6.10 -7.06
N ALA A 45 0.80 -5.76 -5.79
CA ALA A 45 0.46 -6.73 -4.76
C ALA A 45 -0.84 -7.46 -5.14
N LEU A 46 -0.88 -8.79 -4.98
CA LEU A 46 -2.05 -9.58 -5.36
C LEU A 46 -3.30 -9.13 -4.59
N GLU A 47 -3.14 -8.82 -3.30
CA GLU A 47 -4.17 -8.27 -2.41
C GLU A 47 -4.77 -6.94 -2.89
N TRP A 48 -4.10 -6.21 -3.79
CA TRP A 48 -4.60 -4.94 -4.34
C TRP A 48 -5.48 -5.14 -5.58
N THR A 49 -5.68 -6.40 -6.00
CA THR A 49 -6.43 -6.73 -7.22
C THR A 49 -7.69 -7.54 -6.93
N ASP A 50 -8.52 -7.76 -7.95
CA ASP A 50 -9.66 -8.69 -7.89
C ASP A 50 -9.26 -10.17 -7.65
N TRP A 51 -7.97 -10.49 -7.65
CA TRP A 51 -7.44 -11.81 -7.29
C TRP A 51 -7.16 -11.97 -5.79
N ALA A 52 -7.32 -10.90 -5.01
CA ALA A 52 -7.24 -10.98 -3.56
C ALA A 52 -8.24 -12.02 -3.03
N ASP A 53 -7.78 -12.87 -2.11
CA ASP A 53 -8.70 -13.75 -1.40
C ASP A 53 -9.70 -12.87 -0.62
N PRO A 54 -11.03 -13.04 -0.82
CA PRO A 54 -12.02 -12.27 -0.08
C PRO A 54 -11.88 -12.40 1.44
N SER A 55 -11.28 -13.48 1.94
CA SER A 55 -10.96 -13.64 3.37
C SER A 55 -9.78 -12.78 3.84
N SER A 56 -8.83 -12.46 2.95
CA SER A 56 -7.67 -11.62 3.25
C SER A 56 -8.00 -10.12 3.10
N GLY A 57 -8.91 -9.78 2.20
CA GLY A 57 -9.39 -8.42 1.95
C GLY A 57 -10.31 -7.84 3.04
N ASP A 58 -10.80 -8.67 3.97
CA ASP A 58 -11.61 -8.19 5.11
C ASP A 58 -10.78 -7.36 6.11
N SER A 59 -9.46 -7.42 6.02
CA SER A 59 -8.56 -6.53 6.77
C SER A 59 -8.64 -5.05 6.30
N LEU A 60 -9.11 -4.80 5.07
CA LEU A 60 -9.43 -3.44 4.57
C LEU A 60 -10.85 -2.98 4.93
N LYS A 61 -11.67 -3.84 5.56
CA LYS A 61 -12.90 -3.42 6.27
C LYS A 61 -12.63 -2.98 7.70
N LEU A 62 -11.39 -3.05 8.19
CA LEU A 62 -11.03 -2.15 9.27
C LEU A 62 -11.29 -0.73 8.75
N PRO A 63 -12.04 0.12 9.48
CA PRO A 63 -12.15 1.52 9.09
C PRO A 63 -10.72 1.98 8.85
N LEU A 64 -10.45 2.52 7.65
CA LEU A 64 -9.18 3.19 7.32
C LEU A 64 -8.78 3.87 8.62
N ARG A 65 -7.68 3.41 9.27
CA ARG A 65 -7.28 3.95 10.55
C ARG A 65 -6.82 5.38 10.28
N ARG A 66 -7.80 6.26 10.12
CA ARG A 66 -7.63 7.67 9.85
C ARG A 66 -7.00 8.18 11.12
N LEU A 67 -5.76 8.61 10.97
CA LEU A 67 -5.11 9.37 12.00
C LEU A 67 -5.94 10.64 12.19
N ASP A 68 -6.30 10.92 13.43
CA ASP A 68 -6.98 12.15 13.77
C ASP A 68 -6.02 13.33 13.58
N ALA A 69 -6.43 14.33 12.80
CA ALA A 69 -5.56 15.44 12.40
C ALA A 69 -5.15 16.29 13.61
N GLU A 70 -6.07 16.51 14.54
CA GLU A 70 -5.80 17.25 15.78
C GLU A 70 -4.81 16.49 16.67
N SER A 71 -4.97 15.17 16.79
CA SER A 71 -4.03 14.32 17.53
C SER A 71 -2.61 14.34 16.92
N LEU A 72 -2.50 14.39 15.59
CA LEU A 72 -1.22 14.52 14.91
C LEU A 72 -0.58 15.90 15.14
N LEU A 73 -1.38 16.97 15.12
CA LEU A 73 -0.90 18.31 15.39
C LEU A 73 -0.43 18.45 16.85
N ALA A 74 -1.24 17.93 17.80
CA ALA A 74 -0.89 17.90 19.22
C ALA A 74 0.41 17.12 19.48
N LEU A 75 0.64 16.03 18.74
CA LEU A 75 1.88 15.27 18.83
C LEU A 75 3.09 16.10 18.41
N VAL A 76 2.99 16.89 17.33
CA VAL A 76 4.08 17.79 16.90
C VAL A 76 4.40 18.81 17.98
N THR A 77 3.37 19.45 18.56
CA THR A 77 3.55 20.42 19.66
C THR A 77 4.23 19.78 20.88
N LEU A 78 3.88 18.55 21.23
CA LEU A 78 4.53 17.83 22.33
C LEU A 78 6.00 17.50 22.03
N LEU A 79 6.33 17.14 20.79
CA LEU A 79 7.71 16.89 20.37
C LEU A 79 8.57 18.15 20.45
N GLU A 80 8.01 19.33 20.16
CA GLU A 80 8.70 20.62 20.29
C GLU A 80 8.99 21.00 21.75
N GLN A 81 8.19 20.51 22.69
CA GLN A 81 8.34 20.76 24.13
C GLN A 81 9.31 19.78 24.81
N LEU A 82 9.68 18.70 24.13
CA LEU A 82 10.67 17.78 24.68
C LEU A 82 12.04 18.49 24.72
N PRO A 83 12.75 18.41 25.86
CA PRO A 83 14.12 18.88 25.93
C PRO A 83 14.91 18.18 24.82
N GLN A 84 15.57 18.95 23.95
CA GLN A 84 16.57 18.36 23.06
C GLN A 84 17.63 17.76 23.97
N ARG A 85 17.62 16.43 24.14
CA ARG A 85 18.78 15.73 24.70
C ARG A 85 19.91 16.03 23.75
N SER A 86 20.73 17.00 24.12
CA SER A 86 22.01 17.25 23.51
C SER A 86 22.72 15.91 23.46
N THR A 87 22.81 15.32 22.26
CA THR A 87 23.86 14.35 21.99
C THR A 87 25.16 15.15 22.03
N GLU A 88 25.69 15.33 23.25
CA GLU A 88 27.08 15.70 23.45
C GLU A 88 27.92 14.60 22.79
N LYS A 89 28.60 14.96 21.70
CA LYS A 89 29.67 14.15 21.12
C LYS A 89 30.85 14.25 22.06
N GLY A 90 31.14 13.16 22.77
CA GLY A 90 32.46 12.88 23.34
C GLY A 90 33.37 12.27 22.29
#